data_AF-K9ZBS8-F1
#
_entry.id   AF-K9ZBS8-F1
#
_cell.length_a   1.000
_cell.length_b   1.000
_cell.length_c   1.000
_cell.angle_alpha   90.00
_cell.angle_beta   90.00
_cell.angle_gamma   90.00
#
_symmetry.space_group_name_H-M   'P 1'
#
loop_
_entity.id
_entity.type
_entity.pdbx_description
1 polymer ?
#
loop_
_entity_poly.entity_id
_entity_poly.type
_entity_poly.pdbx_seq_one_letter_code
_entity_poly.pdbx_strand_id
1 'polypeptide(L)' 'MVMVQTPIKPLTLDEFIKLPATKPASEFINGEIIQKPMPQGKNIFFV' A
#
# COMPACT_ATOMS: atom_id res chain seq x y z
N MET A 1 -11.83 -8.26 -18.39
CA MET A 1 -11.06 -7.47 -17.41
C MET A 1 -9.72 -8.18 -17.25
N VAL A 2 -8.61 -7.55 -17.67
CA VAL A 2 -7.29 -8.19 -17.61
C VAL A 2 -6.68 -7.88 -16.25
N MET A 3 -6.50 -8.91 -15.42
CA MET A 3 -5.72 -8.78 -14.19
C MET A 3 -4.26 -8.78 -14.62
N VAL A 4 -3.58 -7.64 -14.57
CA VAL A 4 -2.13 -7.58 -14.79
C VAL A 4 -1.48 -8.28 -13.61
N GLN A 5 -1.14 -9.55 -13.79
CA GLN A 5 -0.34 -10.30 -12.84
C GLN A 5 1.09 -9.77 -12.94
N THR A 6 1.43 -8.78 -12.13
CA THR A 6 2.82 -8.37 -11.95
C THR A 6 3.60 -9.55 -11.40
N PRO A 7 4.70 -9.96 -12.04
CA PRO A 7 5.54 -11.03 -11.51
C PRO A 7 5.95 -10.67 -10.08
N ILE A 8 5.71 -11.59 -9.15
CA ILE A 8 6.06 -11.46 -7.73
C ILE A 8 7.58 -11.55 -7.64
N LYS A 9 8.26 -10.46 -7.98
CA LYS A 9 9.63 -10.27 -7.56
C LYS A 9 9.56 -9.99 -6.06
N PRO A 10 10.39 -10.65 -5.24
CA PRO A 10 10.49 -10.29 -3.83
C PRO A 10 10.96 -8.84 -3.78
N LEU A 11 10.02 -7.93 -3.51
CA LEU A 11 10.32 -6.52 -3.41
C LEU A 11 11.18 -6.33 -2.17
N THR A 12 12.35 -5.75 -2.35
CA THR A 12 13.22 -5.42 -1.21
C THR A 12 12.76 -4.14 -0.53
N LEU A 13 13.14 -3.94 0.74
CA LEU A 13 12.84 -2.70 1.46
C LEU A 13 13.40 -1.47 0.73
N ASP A 14 14.58 -1.59 0.11
CA ASP A 14 15.20 -0.49 -0.65
C ASP A 14 14.41 -0.13 -1.91
N GLU A 15 13.82 -1.14 -2.58
CA GLU A 15 12.91 -0.90 -3.71
C GLU A 15 11.60 -0.26 -3.23
N PHE A 16 11.08 -0.70 -2.08
CA PHE A 16 9.89 -0.11 -1.45
C PHE A 16 10.09 1.38 -1.14
N ILE A 17 11.24 1.76 -0.58
CA ILE A 17 11.57 3.15 -0.24
C ILE A 17 11.63 4.05 -1.49
N LYS A 18 11.99 3.48 -2.66
CA LYS A 18 12.04 4.21 -3.94
C LYS A 18 10.67 4.36 -4.60
N LEU A 19 9.65 3.63 -4.15
CA LEU A 19 8.31 3.75 -4.72
C LEU A 19 7.71 5.13 -4.39
N PRO A 20 6.88 5.68 -5.30
CA PRO A 20 6.17 6.93 -5.01
C PRO A 20 5.23 6.74 -3.82
N ALA A 21 5.15 7.75 -2.96
CA ALA A 21 4.22 7.73 -1.83
C ALA A 21 2.77 7.64 -2.33
N THR A 22 2.08 6.55 -1.99
CA THR A 22 0.68 6.31 -2.30
C THR A 22 -0.23 6.90 -1.22
N LYS A 23 -1.47 7.25 -1.59
CA LYS A 23 -2.54 7.57 -0.65
C LYS A 23 -3.75 6.67 -0.94
N PRO A 24 -4.24 5.88 0.03
CA PRO A 24 -3.68 5.65 1.37
C PRO A 24 -2.28 5.00 1.35
N ALA A 25 -1.50 5.21 2.41
CA ALA A 25 -0.13 4.73 2.49
C ALA A 25 -0.06 3.21 2.42
N SER A 26 0.95 2.70 1.73
CA SER A 26 1.29 1.29 1.75
C SER A 26 2.28 0.98 2.88
N GLU A 27 2.17 -0.21 3.47
CA GLU A 27 3.11 -0.77 4.45
C GLU A 27 3.82 -1.97 3.82
N PHE A 28 5.12 -2.11 4.13
CA PHE A 28 5.90 -3.26 3.71
C PHE A 28 6.09 -4.19 4.90
N ILE A 29 5.45 -5.37 4.87
CA ILE A 29 5.42 -6.33 5.96
C ILE A 29 5.80 -7.70 5.39
N ASN A 30 6.83 -8.34 5.95
CA ASN A 30 7.28 -9.69 5.56
C ASN A 30 7.58 -9.91 4.07
N GLY A 31 8.00 -8.87 3.32
CA GLY A 31 8.23 -8.98 1.87
C GLY A 31 7.03 -8.63 1.01
N GLU A 32 5.89 -8.31 1.61
CA GLU A 32 4.65 -7.94 0.93
C GLU A 32 4.35 -6.46 1.11
N ILE A 33 3.80 -5.83 0.07
CA ILE A 33 3.24 -4.48 0.16
C ILE A 33 1.74 -4.59 0.44
N ILE A 34 1.31 -4.07 1.59
CA ILE A 34 -0.09 -4.00 1.99
C ILE A 34 -0.53 -2.54 1.98
N GLN A 35 -1.50 -2.18 1.13
CA GLN A 35 -2.04 -0.82 1.10
C GLN A 35 -3.03 -0.63 2.25
N LYS A 36 -2.85 0.41 3.09
CA LYS A 36 -3.83 0.70 4.15
C LYS A 36 -5.21 0.92 3.53
N PRO A 37 -6.28 0.41 4.15
CA PRO A 37 -7.62 0.84 3.78
C PRO A 37 -7.70 2.35 3.99
N MET A 38 -8.32 3.06 3.05
CA MET A 38 -8.61 4.48 3.25
C MET A 38 -9.47 4.58 4.52
N PRO A 39 -9.10 5.43 5.49
CA PRO A 39 -9.96 5.62 6.65
C PRO A 39 -11.29 6.20 6.14
N GLN A 40 -12.30 5.34 6.04
CA GLN A 40 -13.68 5.73 5.77
C GLN A 40 -14.17 6.40 7.05
N GLY A 41 -13.83 7.68 7.21
CA GLY A 41 -14.18 8.46 8.37
C GLY A 41 -15.69 8.46 8.60
N LYS A 42 -16.17 7.59 9.50
CA LYS A 42 -17.50 7.75 10.12
C LYS A 42 -17.43 8.55 11.42
N ASN A 43 -16.22 8.87 11.91
CA ASN A 43 -16.01 9.70 13.09
C ASN A 43 -14.99 10.84 12.81
N ILE A 44 -15.26 11.63 11.77
CA ILE A 44 -14.53 12.90 11.49
C ILE A 44 -15.22 14.13 12.10
N PHE A 45 -16.23 13.96 12.95
CA PHE A 45 -16.81 15.06 13.69
C PHE A 45 -16.48 14.89 15.17
N PHE A 46 -15.32 15.42 15.57
CA PHE A 46 -15.16 15.86 16.95
C PHE A 46 -16.15 17.02 17.13
N VAL A 47 -17.31 16.73 17.73
CA VAL A 47 -18.15 17.74 18.41
C VAL A 47 -17.43 18.22 19.66
#